data_AF-A0A367ARR6-F1
#
_entry.id   AF-A0A367ARR6-F1
#
_cell.length_a   1.000
_cell.length_b   1.000
_cell.length_c   1.000
_cell.angle_alpha   90.00
_cell.angle_beta   90.00
_cell.angle_gamma   90.00
#
_symmetry.space_group_name_H-M   'P 1'
#
loop_
_entity.id
_entity.type
_entity.pdbx_description
1 polymer ?
#
loop_
_entity_poly.entity_id
_entity_poly.type
_entity_poly.pdbx_seq_one_letter_code
_entity_poly.pdbx_strand_id
1 'polypeptide(L)'
;MDVEQLLRSNFADRADAVDAPRWDLHETVLAGSRELRRRRTRQVAGGLVGGALAVALLSGGLPLLRTQLEDPGQAAGPRESAERAVDLYDIPTRGSLAGDRELLDRIVQLSWDDGIPRDPGESVVPPVDTRRVLFAGEMTDGQVWALVEGVVGDRTLFAWFTGATADGMALTWGPDFAFPDTPMALHDATGDEGYLVVVTKPGDQVRYGALDADGEPVGGYQDVPAVDGVAISRAPSPTWPLYVELQVLRDGAVAYRMPPQQFDTERPGTAVVGSPTAYLSSMVQCLTGRGVEVTVHPDSFGYETDDPAEMETYAVVEQQCREDLGYG
;
A
#
# COMPACT_ATOMS: atom_id res chain seq x y z
N MET A 1 -14.87 -1.69 -47.13
CA MET A 1 -15.17 -0.67 -46.11
C MET A 1 -13.84 -0.28 -45.50
N ASP A 2 -13.52 1.01 -45.47
CA ASP A 2 -12.24 1.51 -44.95
C ASP A 2 -12.22 1.44 -43.41
N VAL A 3 -11.05 1.24 -42.79
CA VAL A 3 -10.88 1.16 -41.34
C VAL A 3 -11.35 2.46 -40.67
N GLU A 4 -11.10 3.61 -41.31
CA GLU A 4 -11.58 4.91 -40.82
C GLU A 4 -13.12 4.99 -40.84
N GLN A 5 -13.76 4.42 -41.85
CA GLN A 5 -15.23 4.35 -41.94
C GLN A 5 -15.83 3.42 -40.87
N LEU A 6 -15.17 2.29 -40.61
CA LEU A 6 -15.59 1.33 -39.58
C LEU A 6 -15.46 1.94 -38.18
N LEU A 7 -14.39 2.69 -37.92
CA LEU A 7 -14.20 3.39 -36.66
C LEU A 7 -15.24 4.51 -36.48
N ARG A 8 -15.47 5.33 -37.51
CA ARG A 8 -16.49 6.39 -37.44
C ARG A 8 -17.90 5.84 -37.21
N SER A 9 -18.27 4.74 -37.85
CA SER A 9 -19.59 4.13 -37.61
C SER A 9 -19.70 3.57 -36.20
N ASN A 10 -18.67 2.87 -35.71
CA ASN A 10 -18.69 2.29 -34.38
C ASN A 10 -18.73 3.36 -33.27
N PHE A 11 -18.03 4.50 -33.46
CA PHE A 11 -18.13 5.63 -32.54
C PHE A 11 -19.50 6.31 -32.57
N ALA A 12 -20.11 6.47 -33.74
CA ALA A 12 -21.47 7.01 -33.85
C ALA A 12 -22.50 6.08 -33.18
N ASP A 13 -22.43 4.78 -33.46
CA ASP A 13 -23.32 3.76 -32.89
C ASP A 13 -23.18 3.71 -31.35
N ARG A 14 -21.96 3.82 -30.82
CA ARG A 14 -21.73 3.88 -29.37
C ARG A 14 -22.20 5.19 -28.74
N ALA A 15 -22.01 6.32 -29.42
CA ALA A 15 -22.49 7.62 -28.92
C ALA A 15 -24.02 7.67 -28.86
N ASP A 16 -24.70 7.07 -29.84
CA ASP A 16 -26.16 6.97 -29.87
C ASP A 16 -26.72 5.96 -28.85
N ALA A 17 -25.92 4.98 -28.43
CA ALA A 17 -26.29 3.99 -27.42
C ALA A 17 -26.12 4.47 -25.97
N VAL A 18 -25.39 5.57 -25.73
CA VAL A 18 -25.25 6.14 -24.39
C VAL A 18 -26.49 7.00 -24.11
N ASP A 19 -27.29 6.57 -23.14
CA ASP A 19 -28.40 7.38 -22.62
C ASP A 19 -27.91 8.79 -22.26
N ALA A 20 -28.71 9.80 -22.60
CA ALA A 20 -28.38 11.18 -22.27
C ALA A 20 -28.01 11.28 -20.77
N PRO A 21 -26.89 11.95 -20.43
CA PRO A 21 -26.39 12.00 -19.07
C PRO A 21 -27.51 12.50 -18.15
N ARG A 22 -27.86 11.67 -17.15
CA ARG A 22 -28.90 12.05 -16.21
C ARG A 22 -28.40 13.25 -15.42
N TRP A 23 -29.12 14.37 -15.54
CA TRP A 23 -28.75 15.64 -14.93
C TRP A 23 -28.80 15.62 -13.39
N ASP A 24 -29.37 14.54 -12.82
CA ASP A 24 -29.49 14.31 -11.38
C ASP A 24 -28.36 13.44 -10.80
N LEU A 25 -27.39 12.97 -11.60
CA LEU A 25 -26.33 12.05 -11.14
C LEU A 25 -25.57 12.59 -9.91
N HIS A 26 -25.27 13.90 -9.91
CA HIS A 26 -24.64 14.58 -8.77
C HIS A 26 -25.55 14.57 -7.52
N GLU A 27 -26.86 14.75 -7.69
CA GLU A 27 -27.81 14.69 -6.57
C GLU A 27 -28.01 13.27 -6.06
N THR A 28 -28.03 12.27 -6.95
CA THR A 28 -28.12 10.85 -6.59
C THR A 28 -26.91 10.41 -5.77
N VAL A 29 -25.69 10.79 -6.18
CA VAL A 29 -24.45 10.51 -5.44
C VAL A 29 -24.44 11.22 -4.08
N LEU A 30 -24.88 12.48 -4.03
CA LEU A 30 -25.01 13.21 -2.76
C LEU A 30 -26.10 12.62 -1.84
N ALA A 31 -27.18 12.08 -2.39
CA ALA A 31 -28.21 11.39 -1.62
C ALA A 31 -27.70 10.07 -1.04
N GLY A 32 -27.00 9.26 -1.85
CA GLY A 32 -26.39 8.00 -1.42
C GLY A 32 -25.34 8.17 -0.32
N SER A 33 -24.45 9.15 -0.47
CA SER A 33 -23.42 9.44 0.56
C SER A 33 -24.04 9.88 1.90
N ARG A 34 -25.15 10.62 1.89
CA ARG A 34 -25.89 11.01 3.10
C ARG A 34 -26.60 9.81 3.75
N GLU A 35 -27.16 8.90 2.96
CA GLU A 35 -27.77 7.65 3.44
C GLU A 35 -26.75 6.77 4.18
N LEU A 36 -25.57 6.56 3.58
CA LEU A 36 -24.47 5.78 4.17
C LEU A 36 -23.97 6.40 5.48
N ARG A 37 -23.81 7.73 5.53
CA ARG A 37 -23.40 8.43 6.75
C ARG A 37 -24.41 8.30 7.88
N ARG A 38 -25.72 8.28 7.56
CA ARG A 38 -26.80 8.03 8.53
C ARG A 38 -26.83 6.59 9.04
N ARG A 39 -26.52 5.61 8.20
CA ARG A 39 -26.42 4.19 8.61
C ARG A 39 -25.26 3.98 9.59
N ARG A 40 -24.07 4.51 9.29
CA ARG A 40 -22.90 4.45 10.19
C ARG A 40 -23.16 5.12 11.54
N THR A 41 -23.79 6.30 11.56
CA THR A 41 -24.11 6.99 12.82
C THR A 41 -25.18 6.28 13.65
N ARG A 42 -26.16 5.62 13.02
CA ARG A 42 -27.17 4.81 13.74
C ARG A 42 -26.57 3.54 14.34
N GLN A 43 -25.59 2.91 13.69
CA GLN A 43 -24.87 1.76 14.24
C GLN A 43 -24.02 2.15 15.46
N VAL A 44 -23.37 3.31 15.43
CA VAL A 44 -22.63 3.83 16.61
C VAL A 44 -23.57 4.25 17.74
N ALA A 45 -24.75 4.78 17.43
CA ALA A 45 -25.74 5.18 18.44
C ALA A 45 -26.48 4.00 19.10
N GLY A 46 -26.49 2.80 18.48
CA GLY A 46 -27.12 1.60 19.02
C GLY A 46 -26.42 0.99 20.25
N GLY A 47 -25.18 1.40 20.55
CA GLY A 47 -24.40 0.94 21.70
C GLY A 47 -24.65 1.71 23.02
N LEU A 48 -25.62 2.63 23.08
CA LEU A 48 -25.87 3.49 24.24
C LEU A 48 -27.12 3.09 25.05
N VAL A 49 -27.29 1.81 25.36
CA VAL A 49 -28.22 1.37 26.44
C VAL A 49 -27.48 1.17 27.78
N GLY A 50 -26.14 1.21 27.79
CA GLY A 50 -25.32 1.19 29.01
C GLY A 50 -24.91 2.57 29.57
N GLY A 51 -25.41 3.68 29.01
CA GLY A 51 -24.91 5.04 29.31
C GLY A 51 -25.70 5.85 30.35
N ALA A 52 -26.78 5.31 30.92
CA ALA A 52 -27.64 6.07 31.84
C ALA A 52 -27.07 6.19 33.27
N LEU A 53 -26.13 5.32 33.68
CA LEU A 53 -25.55 5.37 35.03
C LEU A 53 -24.36 6.33 35.17
N ALA A 54 -23.72 6.74 34.06
CA ALA A 54 -22.54 7.60 34.10
C ALA A 54 -22.87 9.12 34.13
N VAL A 55 -24.02 9.52 33.60
CA VAL A 55 -24.43 10.94 33.55
C VAL A 55 -24.91 11.46 34.92
N ALA A 56 -25.39 10.56 35.79
CA ALA A 56 -25.80 10.91 37.15
C ALA A 56 -24.61 11.19 38.10
N LEU A 57 -23.40 10.73 37.76
CA LEU A 57 -22.19 10.97 38.56
C LEU A 57 -21.37 12.20 38.11
N LEU A 58 -21.64 12.76 36.92
CA LEU A 58 -20.92 13.93 36.38
C LEU A 58 -21.66 15.26 36.57
N SER A 59 -22.91 15.26 37.03
CA SER A 59 -23.70 16.48 37.24
C SER A 59 -23.46 17.17 38.61
N GLY A 60 -22.56 16.64 39.43
CA GLY A 60 -22.32 17.10 40.82
C GLY A 60 -21.12 18.04 41.04
N GLY A 61 -20.27 18.32 40.06
CA GLY A 61 -19.09 19.15 40.33
C GLY A 61 -18.45 19.75 39.09
N LEU A 62 -18.60 21.08 38.95
CA LEU A 62 -17.56 22.07 38.61
C LEU A 62 -18.17 23.34 37.99
N PRO A 63 -18.54 24.35 38.80
CA PRO A 63 -18.92 25.68 38.29
C PRO A 63 -17.68 26.57 38.05
N LEU A 64 -16.64 26.08 37.37
CA LEU A 64 -15.36 26.80 37.22
C LEU A 64 -14.77 26.86 35.79
N LEU A 65 -15.41 26.30 34.76
CA LEU A 65 -14.87 26.31 33.39
C LEU A 65 -15.44 27.40 32.47
N ARG A 66 -16.22 28.34 32.99
CA ARG A 66 -16.88 29.38 32.17
C ARG A 66 -16.05 30.66 31.97
N THR A 67 -14.86 30.77 32.56
CA THR A 67 -14.02 31.98 32.52
C THR A 67 -12.90 31.96 31.47
N GLN A 68 -12.82 30.96 30.57
CA GLN A 68 -11.80 30.91 29.51
C GLN A 68 -12.28 31.26 28.09
N LEU A 69 -13.51 31.77 27.94
CA LEU A 69 -14.09 32.11 26.62
C LEU A 69 -14.08 33.61 26.29
N GLU A 70 -13.41 34.43 27.09
CA GLU A 70 -13.23 35.88 26.86
C GLU A 70 -11.75 36.25 26.86
N ASP A 71 -11.00 35.81 25.85
CA ASP A 71 -9.71 36.44 25.53
C ASP A 71 -9.68 36.88 24.06
N PRO A 72 -10.05 38.14 23.76
CA PRO A 72 -9.99 38.68 22.43
C PRO A 72 -8.54 39.08 22.10
N GLY A 73 -7.88 38.28 21.26
CA GLY A 73 -6.78 38.78 20.43
C GLY A 73 -5.35 38.46 20.87
N GLN A 74 -5.09 37.26 21.39
CA GLN A 74 -3.72 36.75 21.44
C GLN A 74 -3.26 36.43 19.99
N ALA A 75 -2.56 37.38 19.37
CA ALA A 75 -1.90 37.17 18.08
C ALA A 75 -0.97 35.95 18.19
N ALA A 76 -1.10 35.01 17.24
CA ALA A 76 -0.25 33.83 17.18
C ALA A 76 1.21 34.27 17.05
N GLY A 77 1.96 34.18 18.15
CA GLY A 77 3.41 34.36 18.14
C GLY A 77 4.06 33.29 17.25
N PRO A 78 5.29 33.52 16.77
CA PRO A 78 6.04 32.51 16.04
C PRO A 78 6.06 31.23 16.86
N ARG A 79 5.37 30.21 16.35
CA ARG A 79 5.33 28.89 16.94
C ARG A 79 6.77 28.41 16.94
N GLU A 80 7.38 28.23 18.12
CA GLU A 80 8.65 27.52 18.24
C GLU A 80 8.54 26.28 17.36
N SER A 81 9.44 26.16 16.39
CA SER A 81 9.45 25.05 15.45
C SER A 81 9.36 23.78 16.25
N ALA A 82 8.20 23.11 16.18
CA ALA A 82 8.00 21.83 16.85
C ALA A 82 9.18 20.94 16.47
N GLU A 83 9.84 20.39 17.48
CA GLU A 83 10.98 19.51 17.32
C GLU A 83 10.62 18.48 16.25
N ARG A 84 11.38 18.48 15.13
CA ARG A 84 11.05 17.68 13.96
C ARG A 84 10.99 16.22 14.42
N ALA A 85 9.83 15.59 14.29
CA ALA A 85 9.70 14.17 14.58
C ALA A 85 10.74 13.42 13.74
N VAL A 86 11.48 12.51 14.38
CA VAL A 86 12.52 11.71 13.72
C VAL A 86 11.83 10.83 12.67
N ASP A 87 12.19 11.03 11.41
CA ASP A 87 11.68 10.23 10.28
C ASP A 87 12.41 8.88 10.25
N LEU A 88 11.80 7.87 9.63
CA LEU A 88 12.43 6.56 9.41
C LEU A 88 13.78 6.71 8.68
N TYR A 89 13.85 7.63 7.72
CA TYR A 89 15.05 7.99 6.98
C TYR A 89 16.20 8.47 7.90
N ASP A 90 15.90 9.07 9.05
CA ASP A 90 16.90 9.60 9.98
C ASP A 90 17.51 8.52 10.89
N ILE A 91 16.84 7.36 11.03
CA ILE A 91 17.20 6.29 11.95
C ILE A 91 18.43 5.52 11.45
N PRO A 92 19.40 5.15 12.33
CA PRO A 92 20.54 4.32 11.92
C PRO A 92 20.11 3.02 11.24
N THR A 93 20.98 2.49 10.37
CA THR A 93 20.78 1.16 9.76
C THR A 93 20.61 0.10 10.83
N ARG A 94 19.70 -0.85 10.62
CA ARG A 94 19.36 -1.92 11.57
C ARG A 94 19.41 -3.31 10.90
N GLY A 95 19.27 -4.35 11.70
CA GLY A 95 19.39 -5.74 11.28
C GLY A 95 20.76 -6.34 11.59
N SER A 96 20.91 -7.64 11.36
CA SER A 96 22.11 -8.40 11.74
C SER A 96 23.38 -7.97 10.98
N LEU A 97 23.23 -7.27 9.86
CA LEU A 97 24.33 -6.82 9.01
C LEU A 97 24.57 -5.30 9.08
N ALA A 98 23.89 -4.58 9.98
CA ALA A 98 24.01 -3.12 10.12
C ALA A 98 25.42 -2.62 10.47
N GLY A 99 26.30 -3.48 11.01
CA GLY A 99 27.68 -3.16 11.34
C GLY A 99 28.67 -3.33 10.18
N ASP A 100 28.28 -4.01 9.10
CA ASP A 100 29.16 -4.31 7.97
C ASP A 100 29.17 -3.16 6.96
N ARG A 101 30.02 -2.17 7.22
CA ARG A 101 30.11 -0.96 6.38
C ARG A 101 30.45 -1.26 4.92
N GLU A 102 31.32 -2.24 4.68
CA GLU A 102 31.74 -2.57 3.32
C GLU A 102 30.56 -3.16 2.53
N LEU A 103 29.76 -4.01 3.17
CA LEU A 103 28.51 -4.50 2.61
C LEU A 103 27.51 -3.38 2.35
N LEU A 104 27.26 -2.50 3.34
CA LEU A 104 26.30 -1.40 3.19
C LEU A 104 26.69 -0.47 2.04
N ASP A 105 27.99 -0.18 1.88
CA ASP A 105 28.50 0.61 0.75
C ASP A 105 28.21 -0.07 -0.58
N ARG A 106 28.32 -1.41 -0.69
CA ARG A 106 27.95 -2.14 -1.91
C ARG A 106 26.44 -2.10 -2.17
N ILE A 107 25.61 -2.30 -1.15
CA ILE A 107 24.14 -2.28 -1.26
C ILE A 107 23.66 -0.93 -1.82
N VAL A 108 24.25 0.18 -1.37
CA VAL A 108 23.92 1.53 -1.85
C VAL A 108 24.19 1.69 -3.36
N GLN A 109 25.18 0.98 -3.91
CA GLN A 109 25.54 1.02 -5.33
C GLN A 109 24.66 0.13 -6.22
N LEU A 110 23.78 -0.71 -5.65
CA LEU A 110 22.94 -1.60 -6.45
C LEU A 110 22.06 -0.84 -7.43
N SER A 111 21.75 -1.48 -8.56
CA SER A 111 20.87 -0.88 -9.56
C SER A 111 19.44 -0.81 -9.03
N TRP A 112 18.81 0.35 -9.15
CA TRP A 112 17.37 0.56 -8.92
C TRP A 112 16.57 0.48 -10.23
N ASP A 113 17.19 0.00 -11.31
CA ASP A 113 16.53 -0.24 -12.58
C ASP A 113 15.76 -1.56 -12.50
N ASP A 114 14.44 -1.47 -12.54
CA ASP A 114 13.51 -2.61 -12.61
C ASP A 114 13.20 -3.02 -14.06
N GLY A 115 13.82 -2.38 -15.04
CA GLY A 115 13.61 -2.64 -16.46
C GLY A 115 12.26 -2.15 -16.99
N ILE A 116 11.44 -1.48 -16.18
CA ILE A 116 10.13 -0.95 -16.58
C ILE A 116 10.35 0.43 -17.21
N PRO A 117 10.06 0.62 -18.52
CA PRO A 117 10.14 1.92 -19.15
C PRO A 117 9.12 2.86 -18.50
N ARG A 118 9.61 3.90 -17.82
CA ARG A 118 8.77 4.97 -17.28
C ARG A 118 8.73 6.12 -18.28
N ASP A 119 7.61 6.85 -18.28
CA ASP A 119 7.37 7.94 -19.21
C ASP A 119 8.55 8.94 -19.22
N PRO A 120 8.90 9.49 -20.40
CA PRO A 120 10.09 10.32 -20.54
C PRO A 120 9.96 11.61 -19.72
N GLY A 121 10.69 11.70 -18.60
CA GLY A 121 10.88 12.97 -17.88
C GLY A 121 11.14 12.86 -16.37
N GLU A 122 10.78 11.77 -15.72
CA GLU A 122 10.95 11.62 -14.27
C GLU A 122 11.84 10.42 -13.95
N SER A 123 13.13 10.69 -13.69
CA SER A 123 14.04 9.66 -13.17
C SER A 123 13.58 9.29 -11.77
N VAL A 124 13.04 8.09 -11.61
CA VAL A 124 12.71 7.52 -10.29
C VAL A 124 13.93 6.90 -9.59
N VAL A 125 15.10 6.95 -10.21
CA VAL A 125 16.33 6.40 -9.65
C VAL A 125 17.01 7.49 -8.81
N PRO A 126 17.11 7.32 -7.47
CA PRO A 126 17.82 8.27 -6.63
C PRO A 126 19.31 8.31 -6.96
N PRO A 127 19.95 9.49 -6.96
CA PRO A 127 21.40 9.59 -6.99
C PRO A 127 22.01 8.80 -5.84
N VAL A 128 23.11 8.10 -6.10
CA VAL A 128 23.74 7.18 -5.15
C VAL A 128 24.11 7.85 -3.82
N ASP A 129 24.54 9.11 -3.85
CA ASP A 129 24.91 9.90 -2.66
C ASP A 129 23.71 10.33 -1.80
N THR A 130 22.49 10.16 -2.30
CA THR A 130 21.25 10.34 -1.53
C THR A 130 20.70 9.05 -0.94
N ARG A 131 21.30 7.90 -1.27
CA ARG A 131 20.80 6.60 -0.84
C ARG A 131 21.32 6.23 0.54
N ARG A 132 20.48 5.58 1.34
CA ARG A 132 20.78 5.12 2.69
C ARG A 132 20.13 3.76 2.92
N VAL A 133 20.91 2.83 3.48
CA VAL A 133 20.38 1.53 3.92
C VAL A 133 19.67 1.71 5.26
N LEU A 134 18.38 1.40 5.32
CA LEU A 134 17.60 1.42 6.57
C LEU A 134 17.67 0.09 7.31
N PHE A 135 17.71 -1.01 6.57
CA PHE A 135 17.78 -2.37 7.09
C PHE A 135 18.70 -3.21 6.22
N ALA A 136 19.55 -4.02 6.85
CA ALA A 136 20.28 -5.12 6.22
C ALA A 136 20.37 -6.29 7.20
N GLY A 137 19.89 -7.47 6.77
CA GLY A 137 19.86 -8.65 7.63
C GLY A 137 19.94 -9.94 6.85
N GLU A 138 20.54 -10.94 7.50
CA GLU A 138 20.54 -12.33 7.07
C GLU A 138 19.31 -13.07 7.64
N MET A 139 18.62 -13.80 6.79
CA MET A 139 17.50 -14.67 7.11
C MET A 139 18.01 -16.05 7.55
N THR A 140 17.18 -16.88 8.20
CA THR A 140 17.64 -18.17 8.75
C THR A 140 18.04 -19.21 7.69
N ASP A 141 17.70 -18.99 6.42
CA ASP A 141 18.10 -19.80 5.27
C ASP A 141 19.34 -19.26 4.54
N GLY A 142 19.95 -18.20 5.07
CA GLY A 142 21.15 -17.56 4.52
C GLY A 142 20.87 -16.49 3.47
N GLN A 143 19.60 -16.20 3.13
CA GLN A 143 19.29 -15.07 2.26
C GLN A 143 19.64 -13.74 2.95
N VAL A 144 20.13 -12.78 2.18
CA VAL A 144 20.38 -11.42 2.63
C VAL A 144 19.32 -10.50 2.05
N TRP A 145 18.68 -9.73 2.93
CA TRP A 145 17.66 -8.75 2.57
C TRP A 145 18.12 -7.36 2.98
N ALA A 146 17.81 -6.35 2.16
CA ALA A 146 18.08 -4.95 2.48
C ALA A 146 16.95 -4.04 2.01
N LEU A 147 16.68 -3.02 2.83
CA LEU A 147 15.81 -1.88 2.49
C LEU A 147 16.70 -0.65 2.32
N VAL A 148 16.60 -0.02 1.17
CA VAL A 148 17.34 1.21 0.85
C VAL A 148 16.33 2.30 0.54
N GLU A 149 16.51 3.47 1.15
CA GLU A 149 15.81 4.70 0.76
C GLU A 149 16.74 5.62 0.00
N GLY A 150 16.20 6.47 -0.87
CA GLY A 150 16.94 7.51 -1.58
C GLY A 150 16.05 8.70 -1.89
N VAL A 151 16.65 9.83 -2.25
CA VAL A 151 15.91 11.08 -2.46
C VAL A 151 16.06 11.56 -3.91
N VAL A 152 14.94 11.89 -4.55
CA VAL A 152 14.90 12.57 -5.85
C VAL A 152 14.09 13.85 -5.71
N GLY A 153 14.75 15.00 -5.82
CA GLY A 153 14.09 16.29 -5.59
C GLY A 153 13.60 16.41 -4.15
N ASP A 154 12.29 16.52 -3.96
CA ASP A 154 11.60 16.59 -2.66
C ASP A 154 10.92 15.27 -2.26
N ARG A 155 11.14 14.20 -3.03
CA ARG A 155 10.51 12.89 -2.80
C ARG A 155 11.51 11.88 -2.29
N THR A 156 11.08 11.11 -1.28
CA THR A 156 11.77 9.91 -0.82
C THR A 156 11.23 8.72 -1.58
N LEU A 157 12.13 7.86 -2.04
CA LEU A 157 11.80 6.56 -2.62
C LEU A 157 12.45 5.46 -1.81
N PHE A 158 11.89 4.26 -1.86
CA PHE A 158 12.48 3.06 -1.27
C PHE A 158 12.56 1.93 -2.28
N ALA A 159 13.48 1.00 -2.03
CA ALA A 159 13.62 -0.23 -2.77
C ALA A 159 14.08 -1.35 -1.84
N TRP A 160 13.56 -2.55 -2.10
CA TRP A 160 14.00 -3.77 -1.44
C TRP A 160 14.92 -4.56 -2.35
N PHE A 161 15.97 -5.12 -1.74
CA PHE A 161 16.94 -5.97 -2.40
C PHE A 161 17.04 -7.30 -1.66
N THR A 162 17.02 -8.41 -2.39
CA THR A 162 17.23 -9.74 -1.82
C THR A 162 18.25 -10.52 -2.65
N GLY A 163 18.96 -11.46 -2.02
CA GLY A 163 19.91 -12.33 -2.70
C GLY A 163 20.51 -13.38 -1.79
N ALA A 164 21.14 -14.41 -2.36
CA ALA A 164 21.81 -15.45 -1.58
C ALA A 164 23.06 -14.95 -0.86
N THR A 165 23.68 -13.89 -1.38
CA THR A 165 24.81 -13.19 -0.77
C THR A 165 24.72 -11.71 -1.12
N ALA A 166 25.50 -10.90 -0.41
CA ALA A 166 25.75 -9.49 -0.74
C ALA A 166 26.00 -9.23 -2.24
N ASP A 167 26.87 -10.02 -2.85
CA ASP A 167 27.29 -9.83 -4.25
C ASP A 167 26.26 -10.40 -5.24
N GLY A 168 25.28 -11.16 -4.75
CA GLY A 168 24.17 -11.71 -5.52
C GLY A 168 22.83 -11.02 -5.22
N MET A 169 22.83 -9.85 -4.57
CA MET A 169 21.60 -9.11 -4.31
C MET A 169 21.09 -8.46 -5.60
N ALA A 170 19.78 -8.55 -5.82
CA ALA A 170 19.06 -7.92 -6.92
C ALA A 170 17.90 -7.10 -6.39
N LEU A 171 17.41 -6.17 -7.21
CA LEU A 171 16.19 -5.41 -6.92
C LEU A 171 15.00 -6.39 -6.90
N THR A 172 14.31 -6.44 -5.76
CA THR A 172 13.19 -7.35 -5.51
C THR A 172 11.86 -6.61 -5.50
N TRP A 173 11.86 -5.37 -5.00
CA TRP A 173 10.70 -4.49 -5.03
C TRP A 173 11.12 -3.02 -5.16
N GLY A 174 10.30 -2.23 -5.84
CA GLY A 174 10.53 -0.80 -6.07
C GLY A 174 11.39 -0.54 -7.30
N PRO A 175 11.86 0.71 -7.51
CA PRO A 175 11.62 1.87 -6.66
C PRO A 175 10.16 2.27 -6.53
N ASP A 176 9.76 2.63 -5.31
CA ASP A 176 8.43 3.16 -5.01
C ASP A 176 8.51 4.34 -4.03
N PHE A 177 7.45 5.13 -3.91
CA PHE A 177 7.42 6.30 -3.04
C PHE A 177 7.38 5.90 -1.57
N ALA A 178 8.28 6.48 -0.79
CA ALA A 178 8.24 6.41 0.66
C ALA A 178 7.53 7.66 1.20
N PHE A 179 6.54 7.45 2.05
CA PHE A 179 5.92 8.53 2.81
C PHE A 179 6.57 8.66 4.18
N PRO A 180 6.72 9.88 4.71
CA PRO A 180 7.28 10.08 6.06
C PRO A 180 6.57 9.20 7.08
N ASP A 181 7.34 8.62 8.00
CA ASP A 181 6.85 7.79 9.10
C ASP A 181 6.08 6.51 8.70
N THR A 182 6.10 6.14 7.42
CA THR A 182 5.40 4.94 6.92
C THR A 182 6.26 3.70 7.14
N PRO A 183 5.78 2.69 7.87
CA PRO A 183 6.46 1.41 7.99
C PRO A 183 6.59 0.73 6.63
N MET A 184 7.74 0.13 6.36
CA MET A 184 8.00 -0.63 5.14
C MET A 184 7.98 -2.12 5.48
N ALA A 185 7.34 -2.93 4.65
CA ALA A 185 7.20 -4.35 4.93
C ALA A 185 7.29 -5.18 3.66
N LEU A 186 8.20 -6.14 3.62
CA LEU A 186 8.33 -7.09 2.52
C LEU A 186 8.03 -8.50 3.02
N HIS A 187 7.23 -9.23 2.27
CA HIS A 187 6.88 -10.62 2.50
C HIS A 187 7.30 -11.46 1.29
N ASP A 188 8.13 -12.46 1.54
CA ASP A 188 8.39 -13.54 0.59
C ASP A 188 7.18 -14.46 0.59
N ALA A 189 6.37 -14.39 -0.47
CA ALA A 189 5.20 -15.21 -0.66
C ALA A 189 5.52 -16.50 -1.44
N THR A 190 6.80 -16.87 -1.59
CA THR A 190 7.20 -18.13 -2.24
C THR A 190 6.75 -19.32 -1.39
N GLY A 191 6.00 -20.24 -1.98
CA GLY A 191 5.47 -21.43 -1.28
C GLY A 191 4.39 -21.11 -0.24
N ASP A 192 4.20 -21.99 0.75
CA ASP A 192 3.11 -21.85 1.75
C ASP A 192 3.44 -20.89 2.90
N GLU A 193 4.73 -20.69 3.21
CA GLU A 193 5.20 -19.78 4.24
C GLU A 193 6.56 -19.19 3.85
N GLY A 194 6.75 -17.90 4.04
CA GLY A 194 8.02 -17.22 3.80
C GLY A 194 8.33 -16.14 4.83
N TYR A 195 9.44 -15.42 4.64
CA TYR A 195 9.86 -14.38 5.58
C TYR A 195 9.02 -13.13 5.41
N LEU A 196 8.60 -12.55 6.54
CA LEU A 196 8.05 -11.21 6.64
C LEU A 196 9.07 -10.34 7.39
N VAL A 197 9.53 -9.28 6.73
CA VAL A 197 10.39 -8.25 7.33
C VAL A 197 9.62 -6.95 7.39
N VAL A 198 9.54 -6.35 8.57
CA VAL A 198 8.87 -5.07 8.81
C VAL A 198 9.86 -4.10 9.44
N VAL A 199 10.06 -2.95 8.80
CA VAL A 199 10.92 -1.86 9.26
C VAL A 199 10.05 -0.68 9.65
N THR A 200 10.05 -0.36 10.93
CA THR A 200 9.21 0.68 11.56
C THR A 200 10.06 1.54 12.51
N LYS A 201 9.44 2.45 13.30
CA LYS A 201 10.18 3.19 14.33
C LYS A 201 10.44 2.31 15.57
N PRO A 202 11.55 2.53 16.30
CA PRO A 202 11.77 1.88 17.59
C PRO A 202 10.61 2.10 18.55
N GLY A 203 10.17 1.03 19.22
CA GLY A 203 9.04 1.05 20.16
C GLY A 203 7.67 0.76 19.55
N ASP A 204 7.53 0.82 18.21
CA ASP A 204 6.31 0.39 17.54
C ASP A 204 6.12 -1.13 17.71
N GLN A 205 4.85 -1.55 17.85
CA GLN A 205 4.47 -2.96 17.87
C GLN A 205 3.95 -3.36 16.50
N VAL A 206 4.32 -4.56 16.04
CA VAL A 206 3.91 -5.07 14.74
C VAL A 206 2.97 -6.25 14.94
N ARG A 207 1.90 -6.28 14.15
CA ARG A 207 0.91 -7.35 14.12
C ARG A 207 0.64 -7.79 12.69
N TYR A 208 0.42 -9.08 12.50
CA TYR A 208 0.12 -9.69 11.21
C TYR A 208 -1.14 -10.54 11.32
N GLY A 209 -1.99 -10.50 10.31
CA GLY A 209 -3.18 -11.34 10.22
C GLY A 209 -3.48 -11.71 8.77
N ALA A 210 -3.76 -12.98 8.50
CA ALA A 210 -4.36 -13.41 7.24
C ALA A 210 -5.84 -13.02 7.26
N LEU A 211 -6.34 -12.45 6.17
CA LEU A 211 -7.73 -12.01 6.04
C LEU A 211 -8.57 -13.07 5.32
N ASP A 212 -9.84 -13.17 5.66
CA ASP A 212 -10.84 -13.87 4.87
C ASP A 212 -11.37 -13.00 3.72
N ALA A 213 -12.34 -13.53 2.96
CA ALA A 213 -12.97 -12.82 1.85
C ALA A 213 -13.76 -11.57 2.29
N ASP A 214 -14.11 -11.46 3.58
CA ASP A 214 -14.77 -10.29 4.15
C ASP A 214 -13.75 -9.23 4.65
N GLY A 215 -12.44 -9.52 4.54
CA GLY A 215 -11.37 -8.65 5.01
C GLY A 215 -11.15 -8.72 6.53
N GLU A 216 -11.67 -9.76 7.20
CA GLU A 216 -11.51 -9.95 8.64
C GLU A 216 -10.35 -10.91 8.93
N PRO A 217 -9.54 -10.67 9.98
CA PRO A 217 -8.38 -11.50 10.28
C PRO A 217 -8.81 -12.89 10.79
N VAL A 218 -8.52 -13.93 10.00
CA VAL A 218 -8.77 -15.34 10.34
C VAL A 218 -7.88 -15.73 11.52
N GLY A 219 -8.50 -16.00 12.66
CA GLY A 219 -7.79 -16.33 13.91
C GLY A 219 -7.21 -15.11 14.63
N GLY A 220 -7.51 -13.90 14.17
CA GLY A 220 -7.05 -12.64 14.76
C GLY A 220 -5.62 -12.27 14.39
N TYR A 221 -5.16 -11.14 14.94
CA TYR A 221 -3.80 -10.65 14.74
C TYR A 221 -2.81 -11.38 15.64
N GLN A 222 -1.67 -11.77 15.07
CA GLN A 222 -0.52 -12.29 15.78
C GLN A 222 0.52 -11.18 15.96
N ASP A 223 1.04 -11.02 17.18
CA ASP A 223 2.14 -10.08 17.43
C ASP A 223 3.43 -10.61 16.78
N VAL A 224 4.12 -9.73 16.06
CA VAL A 224 5.43 -10.01 15.44
C VAL A 224 6.50 -9.31 16.27
N PRO A 225 7.39 -10.06 16.96
CA PRO A 225 8.41 -9.46 17.80
C PRO A 225 9.32 -8.51 17.01
N ALA A 226 9.42 -7.27 17.47
CA ALA A 226 10.30 -6.26 16.90
C ALA A 226 11.47 -5.97 17.83
N VAL A 227 12.67 -5.86 17.27
CA VAL A 227 13.89 -5.40 17.96
C VAL A 227 14.35 -4.13 17.28
N ASP A 228 14.45 -3.04 18.05
CA ASP A 228 14.84 -1.72 17.54
C ASP A 228 14.00 -1.23 16.35
N GLY A 229 12.71 -1.61 16.31
CA GLY A 229 11.80 -1.26 15.21
C GLY A 229 11.98 -2.11 13.95
N VAL A 230 12.64 -3.26 14.05
CA VAL A 230 12.68 -4.27 12.98
C VAL A 230 12.02 -5.55 13.48
N ALA A 231 10.96 -5.98 12.81
CA ALA A 231 10.27 -7.23 13.06
C ALA A 231 10.60 -8.22 11.93
N ILE A 232 11.00 -9.44 12.29
CA ILE A 232 11.29 -10.52 11.33
C ILE A 232 10.58 -11.78 11.82
N SER A 233 9.75 -12.38 10.98
CA SER A 233 9.08 -13.65 11.27
C SER A 233 8.90 -14.48 10.01
N ARG A 234 8.51 -15.75 10.18
CA ARG A 234 7.87 -16.50 9.09
C ARG A 234 6.36 -16.22 9.15
N ALA A 235 5.75 -16.03 8.00
CA ALA A 235 4.33 -15.79 7.87
C ALA A 235 3.74 -16.66 6.75
N PRO A 236 2.52 -17.18 6.91
CA PRO A 236 1.82 -17.88 5.84
C PRO A 236 1.70 -16.99 4.61
N SER A 237 2.10 -17.52 3.45
CA SER A 237 1.92 -16.87 2.16
C SER A 237 0.42 -16.78 1.88
N PRO A 238 -0.11 -15.59 1.57
CA PRO A 238 -1.52 -15.50 1.27
C PRO A 238 -1.83 -16.16 -0.07
N THR A 239 -3.03 -16.71 -0.20
CA THR A 239 -3.54 -17.15 -1.51
C THR A 239 -3.72 -16.00 -2.49
N TRP A 240 -3.89 -14.78 -1.97
CA TRP A 240 -4.00 -13.54 -2.75
C TRP A 240 -3.34 -12.36 -2.02
N PRO A 241 -2.58 -11.46 -2.68
CA PRO A 241 -1.76 -10.48 -1.97
C PRO A 241 -2.50 -9.59 -0.98
N LEU A 242 -3.77 -9.28 -1.24
CA LEU A 242 -4.60 -8.45 -0.33
C LEU A 242 -5.22 -9.23 0.83
N TYR A 243 -5.03 -10.55 0.92
CA TYR A 243 -5.57 -11.39 2.00
C TYR A 243 -4.65 -11.46 3.22
N VAL A 244 -3.84 -10.43 3.42
CA VAL A 244 -3.01 -10.24 4.61
C VAL A 244 -3.03 -8.78 5.00
N GLU A 245 -3.10 -8.52 6.30
CA GLU A 245 -3.00 -7.19 6.86
C GLU A 245 -1.84 -7.12 7.84
N LEU A 246 -1.02 -6.10 7.67
CA LEU A 246 -0.07 -5.66 8.68
C LEU A 246 -0.67 -4.50 9.47
N GLN A 247 -0.61 -4.57 10.79
CA GLN A 247 -0.86 -3.43 11.66
C GLN A 247 0.42 -3.02 12.38
N VAL A 248 0.70 -1.73 12.38
CA VAL A 248 1.73 -1.15 13.23
C VAL A 248 1.05 -0.27 14.27
N LEU A 249 1.30 -0.58 15.54
CA LEU A 249 0.77 0.15 16.67
C LEU A 249 1.85 1.05 17.25
N ARG A 250 1.54 2.34 17.39
CA ARG A 250 2.36 3.35 18.06
C ARG A 250 1.62 3.83 19.28
N ASP A 251 2.26 3.74 20.45
CA ASP A 251 1.66 4.11 21.74
C ASP A 251 0.30 3.42 22.00
N GLY A 252 0.16 2.17 21.51
CA GLY A 252 -1.05 1.37 21.65
C GLY A 252 -2.19 1.68 20.67
N ALA A 253 -2.01 2.65 19.77
CA ALA A 253 -2.97 2.98 18.72
C ALA A 253 -2.49 2.47 17.36
N VAL A 254 -3.41 2.05 16.47
CA VAL A 254 -3.06 1.68 15.09
C VAL A 254 -2.60 2.93 14.34
N ALA A 255 -1.32 3.00 14.03
CA ALA A 255 -0.69 4.09 13.29
C ALA A 255 -0.65 3.79 11.78
N TYR A 256 -0.59 2.52 11.42
CA TYR A 256 -0.53 2.06 10.04
C TYR A 256 -1.24 0.72 9.86
N ARG A 257 -1.86 0.56 8.70
CA ARG A 257 -2.66 -0.60 8.32
C ARG A 257 -2.66 -0.75 6.80
N MET A 258 -1.88 -1.67 6.25
CA MET A 258 -1.85 -2.05 4.82
C MET A 258 -1.28 -3.46 4.67
N PRO A 259 -1.55 -4.17 3.54
CA PRO A 259 -0.80 -5.38 3.21
C PRO A 259 0.70 -5.08 3.07
N PRO A 260 1.60 -6.03 3.39
CA PRO A 260 3.01 -5.90 3.05
C PRO A 260 3.21 -5.93 1.53
N GLN A 261 4.30 -5.34 1.05
CA GLN A 261 4.80 -5.62 -0.29
C GLN A 261 5.14 -7.10 -0.39
N GLN A 262 4.89 -7.71 -1.55
CA GLN A 262 5.09 -9.15 -1.74
C GLN A 262 5.94 -9.43 -2.97
N PHE A 263 6.76 -10.46 -2.89
CA PHE A 263 7.42 -11.05 -4.04
C PHE A 263 7.30 -12.57 -3.98
N ASP A 264 7.33 -13.22 -5.14
CA ASP A 264 7.31 -14.66 -5.29
C ASP A 264 8.46 -15.03 -6.25
N THR A 265 9.43 -15.78 -5.76
CA THR A 265 10.60 -16.16 -6.57
C THR A 265 10.31 -17.34 -7.51
N GLU A 266 9.29 -18.14 -7.22
CA GLU A 266 8.81 -19.21 -8.10
C GLU A 266 7.94 -18.66 -9.24
N ARG A 267 7.31 -17.51 -9.00
CA ARG A 267 6.63 -16.71 -10.02
C ARG A 267 7.40 -15.40 -10.23
N PRO A 268 8.63 -15.45 -10.77
CA PRO A 268 9.37 -14.23 -11.06
C PRO A 268 8.45 -13.35 -11.88
N GLY A 269 8.13 -12.16 -11.36
CA GLY A 269 7.23 -11.23 -12.03
C GLY A 269 7.69 -11.14 -13.47
N THR A 270 6.89 -11.67 -14.39
CA THR A 270 7.27 -11.70 -15.80
C THR A 270 7.36 -10.24 -16.18
N ALA A 271 8.58 -9.73 -16.30
CA ALA A 271 8.84 -8.40 -16.82
C ALA A 271 8.03 -8.35 -18.10
N VAL A 272 6.99 -7.53 -18.13
CA VAL A 272 6.09 -7.44 -19.27
C VAL A 272 6.97 -7.00 -20.43
N VAL A 273 7.33 -7.95 -21.29
CA VAL A 273 8.16 -7.67 -22.46
C VAL A 273 7.27 -6.93 -23.46
N GLY A 274 7.30 -5.59 -23.41
CA GLY A 274 6.44 -4.75 -24.24
C GLY A 274 6.34 -3.33 -23.69
N SER A 275 5.70 -2.43 -24.44
CA SER A 275 5.37 -1.12 -23.86
C SER A 275 4.26 -1.30 -22.82
N PRO A 276 4.28 -0.56 -21.70
CA PRO A 276 3.19 -0.57 -20.72
C PRO A 276 1.81 -0.33 -21.35
N THR A 277 1.76 0.51 -22.39
CA THR A 277 0.56 0.77 -23.19
C THR A 277 0.06 -0.47 -23.95
N ALA A 278 0.98 -1.29 -24.48
CA ALA A 278 0.62 -2.53 -25.17
C ALA A 278 0.05 -3.55 -24.17
N TYR A 279 0.67 -3.68 -23.00
CA TYR A 279 0.13 -4.53 -21.91
C TYR A 279 -1.28 -4.12 -21.51
N LEU A 280 -1.46 -2.83 -21.19
CA LEU A 280 -2.76 -2.30 -20.75
C LEU A 280 -3.84 -2.52 -21.82
N SER A 281 -3.52 -2.23 -23.08
CA SER A 281 -4.46 -2.46 -24.19
C SER A 281 -4.79 -3.94 -24.37
N SER A 282 -3.81 -4.84 -24.26
CA SER A 282 -4.02 -6.29 -24.39
C SER A 282 -4.82 -6.87 -23.23
N MET A 283 -4.54 -6.44 -21.99
CA MET A 283 -5.29 -6.86 -20.81
C MET A 283 -6.74 -6.40 -20.87
N VAL A 284 -6.99 -5.12 -21.16
CA VAL A 284 -8.35 -4.58 -21.32
C VAL A 284 -9.10 -5.35 -22.42
N GLN A 285 -8.46 -5.62 -23.55
CA GLN A 285 -9.09 -6.39 -24.63
C GLN A 285 -9.41 -7.83 -24.21
N CYS A 286 -8.52 -8.50 -23.48
CA CYS A 286 -8.75 -9.87 -23.02
C CYS A 286 -9.87 -9.93 -21.97
N LEU A 287 -9.83 -9.06 -20.97
CA LEU A 287 -10.81 -8.97 -19.89
C LEU A 287 -12.21 -8.67 -20.46
N THR A 288 -12.33 -7.64 -21.29
CA THR A 288 -13.61 -7.30 -21.94
C THR A 288 -14.10 -8.38 -22.90
N GLY A 289 -13.20 -9.05 -23.62
CA GLY A 289 -13.52 -10.22 -24.46
C GLY A 289 -14.07 -11.41 -23.68
N ARG A 290 -13.76 -11.50 -22.38
CA ARG A 290 -14.27 -12.51 -21.44
C ARG A 290 -15.47 -12.01 -20.62
N GLY A 291 -16.00 -10.83 -20.95
CA GLY A 291 -17.19 -10.27 -20.31
C GLY A 291 -16.93 -9.51 -19.01
N VAL A 292 -15.67 -9.23 -18.68
CA VAL A 292 -15.32 -8.36 -17.53
C VAL A 292 -15.36 -6.90 -17.97
N GLU A 293 -16.19 -6.10 -17.31
CA GLU A 293 -16.21 -4.65 -17.51
C GLU A 293 -15.11 -4.01 -16.66
N VAL A 294 -14.15 -3.35 -17.31
CA VAL A 294 -13.03 -2.68 -16.62
C VAL A 294 -13.06 -1.18 -16.88
N THR A 295 -12.74 -0.40 -15.85
CA THR A 295 -12.52 1.04 -15.96
C THR A 295 -11.10 1.29 -16.43
N VAL A 296 -10.94 1.98 -17.55
CA VAL A 296 -9.62 2.31 -18.11
C VAL A 296 -9.18 3.69 -17.62
N HIS A 297 -8.01 3.74 -17.00
CA HIS A 297 -7.30 4.97 -16.63
C HIS A 297 -6.12 5.19 -17.61
N PRO A 298 -5.47 6.37 -17.61
CA PRO A 298 -4.34 6.64 -18.51
C PRO A 298 -3.23 5.57 -18.43
N ASP A 299 -2.92 5.12 -17.21
CA ASP A 299 -1.74 4.29 -16.93
C ASP A 299 -2.10 2.96 -16.24
N SER A 300 -3.40 2.70 -16.03
CA SER A 300 -3.90 1.48 -15.38
C SER A 300 -5.31 1.12 -15.87
N PHE A 301 -5.78 -0.07 -15.50
CA PHE A 301 -7.19 -0.42 -15.55
C PHE A 301 -7.62 -0.90 -14.16
N GLY A 302 -8.89 -0.72 -13.83
CA GLY A 302 -9.47 -1.13 -12.57
C GLY A 302 -10.73 -1.94 -12.77
N TYR A 303 -11.01 -2.83 -11.83
CA TYR A 303 -12.28 -3.53 -11.70
C TYR A 303 -12.87 -3.15 -10.34
N GLU A 304 -14.07 -2.58 -10.33
CA GLU A 304 -14.77 -2.19 -9.11
C GLU A 304 -16.03 -3.05 -8.97
N THR A 305 -16.10 -3.84 -7.89
CA THR A 305 -17.31 -4.55 -7.48
C THR A 305 -17.41 -4.57 -5.96
N ASP A 306 -18.64 -4.55 -5.45
CA ASP A 306 -18.95 -4.76 -4.03
C ASP A 306 -19.19 -6.26 -3.71
N ASP A 307 -19.16 -7.15 -4.72
CA ASP A 307 -19.39 -8.59 -4.56
C ASP A 307 -18.06 -9.37 -4.52
N PRO A 308 -17.70 -9.99 -3.38
CA PRO A 308 -16.48 -10.79 -3.25
C PRO A 308 -16.39 -11.96 -4.24
N ALA A 309 -17.51 -12.57 -4.62
CA ALA A 309 -17.52 -13.69 -5.57
C ALA A 309 -17.19 -13.21 -7.00
N GLU A 310 -17.62 -12.00 -7.35
CA GLU A 310 -17.22 -11.37 -8.61
C GLU A 310 -15.73 -11.00 -8.60
N MET A 311 -15.19 -10.54 -7.46
CA MET A 311 -13.75 -10.25 -7.31
C MET A 311 -12.89 -11.51 -7.48
N GLU A 312 -13.30 -12.63 -6.90
CA GLU A 312 -12.62 -13.92 -7.09
C GLU A 312 -12.68 -14.36 -8.58
N THR A 313 -13.84 -14.20 -9.21
CA THR A 313 -14.02 -14.49 -10.64
C THR A 313 -13.12 -13.59 -11.50
N TYR A 314 -13.06 -12.31 -11.20
CA TYR A 314 -12.19 -11.34 -11.84
C TYR A 314 -10.72 -11.76 -11.73
N ALA A 315 -10.25 -12.09 -10.52
CA ALA A 315 -8.88 -12.52 -10.29
C ALA A 315 -8.51 -13.77 -11.11
N VAL A 316 -9.42 -14.74 -11.21
CA VAL A 316 -9.23 -15.94 -12.04
C VAL A 316 -9.15 -15.58 -13.53
N VAL A 317 -10.03 -14.70 -14.01
CA VAL A 317 -10.07 -14.27 -15.42
C VAL A 317 -8.86 -13.40 -15.78
N GLU A 318 -8.45 -12.50 -14.89
CA GLU A 318 -7.25 -11.68 -15.03
C GLU A 318 -6.00 -12.54 -15.14
N GLN A 319 -5.83 -13.53 -14.24
CA GLN A 319 -4.73 -14.47 -14.28
C GLN A 319 -4.69 -15.25 -15.60
N GLN A 320 -5.84 -15.75 -16.07
CA GLN A 320 -5.93 -16.43 -17.36
C GLN A 320 -5.57 -15.52 -18.53
N CYS A 321 -5.97 -14.24 -18.49
CA CYS A 321 -5.57 -13.26 -19.49
C CYS A 321 -4.05 -13.02 -19.50
N ARG A 322 -3.43 -12.93 -18.33
CA ARG A 322 -1.96 -12.81 -18.22
C ARG A 322 -1.27 -14.03 -18.83
N GLU A 323 -1.73 -15.24 -18.53
CA GLU A 323 -1.20 -16.48 -19.09
C GLU A 323 -1.35 -16.54 -20.62
N ASP A 324 -2.55 -16.26 -21.15
CA ASP A 324 -2.84 -16.26 -22.59
C ASP A 324 -1.98 -15.24 -23.37
N LEU A 325 -1.68 -14.11 -22.74
CA LEU A 325 -0.89 -13.03 -23.33
C LEU A 325 0.63 -13.20 -23.12
N GLY A 326 1.06 -14.20 -22.35
CA GLY A 326 2.48 -14.46 -22.05
C GLY A 326 3.06 -13.51 -20.98
N TYR A 327 2.22 -12.96 -20.11
CA TYR A 327 2.56 -12.11 -18.96
C TYR A 327 2.43 -12.85 -17.60
N GLY A 328 2.36 -14.18 -17.62
CA GLY A 328 2.22 -15.06 -16.46
C GLY A 328 3.50 -15.82 -16.13
#